data_AF-A0A2W6TGH5-F1
#
_entry.id   AF-A0A2W6TGH5-F1
#
_cell.length_a   1.000
_cell.length_b   1.000
_cell.length_c   1.000
_cell.angle_alpha   90.00
_cell.angle_beta   90.00
_cell.angle_gamma   90.00
#
_symmetry.space_group_name_H-M   'P 1'
#
loop_
_entity.id
_entity.type
_entity.pdbx_description
1 polymer ?
#
loop_
_entity_poly.entity_id
_entity_poly.type
_entity_poly.pdbx_seq_one_letter_code
_entity_poly.pdbx_strand_id
1 'polypeptide(L)'
;MVSFRQQLFVVAYTVALVALPLGLWFRPEVKDMPAWVQAVGSIAAILAAIWIAQWQAGRERRDRLEDRRELRKAVAGLARRMANIIADHAETLVTNPEYATYEGLSWADLLLIDAALERFEPSELVSADGVLAMERLRRDAKHLKHWEKIVSEVTRGTDQYDYDVDEAIYRWRDRVEESAAVLEGLAQA
;
A
#
# COMPACT_ATOMS: atom_id res chain seq x y z
N MET A 1 15.69 -23.46 -2.23
CA MET A 1 15.59 -22.83 -3.57
C MET A 1 16.83 -23.20 -4.35
N VAL A 2 16.68 -23.79 -5.53
CA VAL A 2 17.82 -24.14 -6.41
C VAL A 2 18.41 -22.83 -6.96
N SER A 3 19.73 -22.67 -6.91
CA SER A 3 20.36 -21.43 -7.39
C SER A 3 20.24 -21.31 -8.91
N PHE A 4 20.13 -20.10 -9.44
CA PHE A 4 20.05 -19.82 -10.89
C PHE A 4 21.18 -20.50 -11.67
N ARG A 5 22.38 -20.57 -11.09
CA ARG A 5 23.55 -21.26 -11.66
C ARG A 5 23.33 -22.78 -11.80
N GLN A 6 22.68 -23.41 -10.82
CA GLN A 6 22.34 -24.83 -10.88
C GLN A 6 21.27 -25.12 -11.94
N GLN A 7 20.29 -24.23 -12.12
CA GLN A 7 19.28 -24.39 -13.17
C GLN A 7 19.90 -24.30 -14.57
N LEU A 8 20.76 -23.31 -14.80
CA LEU A 8 21.52 -23.18 -16.06
C LEU A 8 22.39 -24.41 -16.33
N PHE A 9 23.07 -24.92 -15.30
CA PHE A 9 23.91 -26.11 -15.43
C PHE A 9 23.09 -27.34 -15.79
N VAL A 10 21.95 -27.56 -15.13
CA VAL A 10 21.06 -28.70 -15.42
C VAL A 10 20.52 -28.60 -16.85
N VAL A 11 20.05 -27.43 -17.28
CA VAL A 11 19.54 -27.24 -18.65
C VAL A 11 20.64 -27.48 -19.67
N ALA A 12 21.81 -26.87 -19.51
CA ALA A 12 22.94 -27.05 -20.43
C ALA A 12 23.39 -28.52 -20.49
N TYR A 13 23.48 -29.19 -19.34
CA TYR A 13 23.85 -30.60 -19.25
C TYR A 13 22.82 -31.52 -19.92
N THR A 14 21.53 -31.24 -19.74
CA THR A 14 20.45 -32.03 -20.35
C THR A 14 20.41 -31.82 -21.87
N VAL A 15 20.59 -30.59 -22.33
CA VAL A 15 20.69 -30.27 -23.77
C VAL A 15 21.91 -30.98 -24.38
N ALA A 16 23.07 -30.95 -23.73
CA ALA A 16 24.26 -31.64 -24.19
C ALA A 16 24.05 -33.17 -24.26
N LEU A 17 23.43 -33.77 -23.24
CA LEU A 17 23.13 -35.19 -23.18
C LEU A 17 22.16 -35.65 -24.26
N VAL A 18 21.23 -34.80 -24.70
CA VAL A 18 20.25 -35.13 -25.74
C VAL A 18 20.81 -34.84 -27.14
N ALA A 19 21.53 -33.73 -27.31
CA ALA A 19 22.07 -33.30 -28.61
C ALA A 19 23.21 -34.20 -29.12
N LEU A 20 24.09 -34.69 -28.24
CA LEU A 20 25.19 -35.59 -28.62
C LEU A 20 24.73 -36.91 -29.26
N PRO A 21 23.84 -37.70 -28.63
CA PRO A 21 23.37 -38.95 -29.23
C PRO A 21 22.48 -38.72 -30.44
N LEU A 22 21.67 -37.65 -30.47
CA LEU A 22 20.89 -37.29 -31.67
C LEU A 22 21.79 -36.93 -32.86
N GLY A 23 22.88 -36.17 -32.64
CA GLY A 23 23.85 -35.83 -33.68
C GLY A 23 24.73 -37.01 -34.11
N LEU A 24 24.87 -38.05 -33.28
CA LEU A 24 25.53 -39.29 -33.67
C LEU A 24 24.61 -40.25 -34.45
N TRP A 25 23.31 -40.23 -34.15
CA TRP A 25 22.31 -41.09 -34.79
C TRP A 25 21.83 -40.50 -36.13
N PHE A 26 21.54 -39.21 -36.17
CA PHE A 26 21.31 -38.48 -37.42
C PHE A 26 22.66 -38.05 -37.97
N ARG A 27 23.09 -38.68 -39.08
CA ARG A 27 24.12 -38.11 -39.96
C ARG A 27 23.39 -37.39 -41.10
N PRO A 28 23.02 -36.11 -40.95
CA PRO A 28 22.39 -35.39 -42.05
C PRO A 28 23.40 -35.24 -43.18
N GLU A 29 22.95 -35.36 -44.43
CA GLU A 29 23.75 -34.89 -45.54
C GLU A 29 24.09 -33.41 -45.31
N VAL A 30 25.35 -33.03 -45.55
CA VAL A 30 25.92 -31.71 -45.20
C VAL A 30 25.08 -30.51 -45.71
N LYS A 31 24.24 -30.76 -46.71
CA LYS A 31 23.33 -29.80 -47.35
C LYS A 31 22.13 -29.37 -46.49
N ASP A 32 21.64 -30.22 -45.57
CA ASP A 32 20.44 -29.94 -44.77
C ASP A 32 20.74 -29.45 -43.35
N MET A 33 22.02 -29.47 -42.97
CA MET A 33 22.51 -29.02 -41.67
C MET A 33 22.11 -27.58 -41.30
N PRO A 34 22.13 -26.59 -42.23
CA PRO A 34 21.74 -25.22 -41.91
C PRO A 34 20.27 -25.06 -41.52
N ALA A 35 19.37 -25.80 -42.19
CA ALA A 35 17.93 -25.72 -41.95
C ALA A 35 17.56 -26.28 -40.56
N TRP A 36 18.21 -27.36 -40.14
CA TRP A 36 17.98 -27.95 -38.83
C TRP A 36 18.46 -27.04 -37.68
N VAL A 37 19.65 -26.45 -37.80
CA VAL A 37 20.19 -25.52 -36.81
C VAL A 37 19.27 -24.30 -36.63
N GLN A 38 18.71 -23.79 -37.73
CA GLN A 38 17.78 -22.67 -37.69
C GLN A 38 16.47 -23.02 -36.97
N ALA A 39 15.90 -24.20 -37.23
CA ALA A 39 14.67 -24.65 -36.59
C ALA A 39 14.86 -24.88 -35.07
N VAL A 40 15.99 -25.47 -34.67
CA VAL A 40 16.31 -25.66 -33.24
C VAL A 40 16.56 -24.31 -32.56
N GLY A 41 17.27 -23.39 -33.23
CA GLY A 41 17.53 -22.05 -32.71
C GLY A 41 16.27 -21.24 -32.47
N SER A 42 15.29 -21.31 -33.37
CA SER A 42 14.02 -20.58 -33.21
C SER A 42 13.18 -21.13 -32.06
N ILE A 43 13.11 -22.45 -31.89
CA ILE A 43 12.43 -23.08 -30.77
C ILE A 43 13.09 -22.69 -29.44
N ALA A 44 14.42 -22.74 -29.37
CA ALA A 44 15.16 -22.35 -28.17
C ALA A 44 14.92 -20.88 -27.79
N ALA A 45 14.89 -19.98 -28.78
CA ALA A 45 14.62 -18.56 -28.56
C ALA A 45 13.20 -18.32 -28.00
N ILE A 46 12.19 -19.01 -28.52
CA ILE A 46 10.80 -18.91 -28.03
C ILE A 46 10.71 -19.38 -26.57
N LEU A 47 11.33 -20.52 -26.25
CA LEU A 47 11.34 -21.05 -24.88
C LEU A 47 12.05 -20.11 -23.91
N ALA A 48 13.16 -19.51 -24.32
CA ALA A 48 13.87 -18.51 -23.51
C ALA A 48 13.01 -17.26 -23.26
N ALA A 49 12.30 -16.77 -24.28
CA ALA A 49 11.39 -15.63 -24.15
C ALA A 49 10.24 -15.91 -23.16
N ILE A 50 9.61 -17.09 -23.25
CA ILE A 50 8.55 -17.51 -22.32
C ILE A 50 9.09 -17.60 -20.89
N TRP A 51 10.26 -18.18 -20.70
CA TRP A 51 10.88 -18.31 -19.38
C TRP A 51 11.22 -16.96 -18.75
N ILE A 52 11.79 -16.03 -19.53
CA ILE A 52 12.08 -14.67 -19.07
C ILE A 52 10.78 -13.95 -18.69
N ALA A 53 9.73 -14.06 -19.51
CA ALA A 53 8.44 -13.45 -19.22
C ALA A 53 7.82 -13.98 -17.92
N GLN A 54 7.87 -15.30 -17.68
CA GLN A 54 7.39 -15.91 -16.43
C GLN A 54 8.22 -15.46 -15.22
N TRP A 55 9.54 -15.35 -15.37
CA TRP A 55 10.42 -14.88 -14.31
C TRP A 55 10.17 -13.41 -13.96
N GLN A 56 9.99 -12.55 -14.97
CA GLN A 56 9.62 -11.15 -14.79
C GLN A 56 8.24 -11.02 -14.15
N ALA A 57 7.23 -11.77 -14.61
CA ALA A 57 5.90 -11.77 -14.00
C ALA A 57 5.91 -12.23 -12.53
N GLY A 58 6.79 -13.18 -12.18
CA GLY A 58 6.98 -13.63 -10.81
C GLY A 58 7.62 -12.57 -9.90
N ARG A 59 8.58 -11.80 -10.42
CA ARG A 59 9.19 -10.67 -9.70
C ARG A 59 8.22 -9.51 -9.54
N GLU A 60 7.57 -9.11 -10.63
CA GLU A 60 6.61 -8.00 -10.61
C GLU A 60 5.44 -8.27 -9.66
N ARG A 61 4.99 -9.53 -9.55
CA ARG A 61 4.00 -9.92 -8.53
C ARG A 61 4.50 -9.78 -7.11
N ARG A 62 5.78 -10.06 -6.83
CA ARG A 62 6.37 -9.91 -5.50
C ARG A 62 6.57 -8.46 -5.16
N ASP A 63 7.11 -7.68 -6.08
CA ASP A 63 7.36 -6.24 -5.90
C ASP A 63 6.02 -5.52 -5.63
N ARG A 64 4.97 -5.81 -6.41
CA ARG A 64 3.62 -5.27 -6.16
C ARG A 64 3.02 -5.68 -4.81
N LEU A 65 3.35 -6.86 -4.28
CA LEU A 65 2.87 -7.29 -2.97
C LEU A 65 3.61 -6.59 -1.83
N GLU A 66 4.90 -6.30 -2.03
CA GLU A 66 5.75 -5.58 -1.09
C GLU A 66 5.35 -4.09 -1.05
N ASP A 67 5.18 -3.46 -2.22
CA ASP A 67 4.67 -2.09 -2.36
C ASP A 67 3.32 -1.92 -1.66
N ARG A 68 2.39 -2.87 -1.84
CA ARG A 68 1.08 -2.85 -1.16
C ARG A 68 1.17 -3.02 0.35
N ARG A 69 2.20 -3.69 0.87
CA ARG A 69 2.42 -3.82 2.31
C ARG A 69 2.99 -2.53 2.89
N GLU A 70 3.96 -1.92 2.21
CA GLU A 70 4.51 -0.62 2.61
C GLU A 70 3.44 0.47 2.59
N LEU A 71 2.59 0.46 1.56
CA LEU A 71 1.45 1.36 1.43
C LEU A 71 0.49 1.24 2.63
N ARG A 72 0.08 0.02 2.98
CA ARG A 72 -0.82 -0.23 4.12
C ARG A 72 -0.20 0.26 5.43
N LYS A 73 1.11 0.05 5.63
CA LYS A 73 1.83 0.57 6.81
C LYS A 73 1.86 2.09 6.84
N ALA A 74 2.10 2.74 5.70
CA ALA A 74 2.09 4.21 5.60
C ALA A 74 0.71 4.78 5.95
N VAL A 75 -0.36 4.19 5.41
CA VAL A 75 -1.75 4.56 5.70
C VAL A 75 -2.08 4.38 7.19
N ALA A 76 -1.73 3.23 7.77
CA ALA A 76 -1.94 2.97 9.19
C ALA A 76 -1.17 3.97 10.08
N GLY A 77 0.07 4.29 9.72
CA GLY A 77 0.88 5.29 10.43
C GLY A 77 0.26 6.69 10.37
N LEU A 78 -0.29 7.09 9.21
CA LEU A 78 -1.01 8.36 9.07
C LEU A 78 -2.29 8.40 9.91
N ALA A 79 -3.10 7.33 9.87
CA ALA A 79 -4.29 7.21 10.69
C ALA A 79 -3.98 7.31 12.19
N ARG A 80 -2.90 6.64 12.63
CA ARG A 80 -2.46 6.70 14.03
C ARG A 80 -1.98 8.09 14.42
N ARG A 81 -1.22 8.76 13.55
CA ARG A 81 -0.79 10.14 13.79
C ARG A 81 -2.00 11.08 13.91
N MET A 82 -3.00 10.91 13.05
CA MET A 82 -4.24 11.67 13.11
C MET A 82 -4.97 11.45 14.44
N ALA A 83 -5.13 10.20 14.87
CA ALA A 83 -5.74 9.87 16.16
C ALA A 83 -5.01 10.56 17.33
N ASN A 84 -3.67 10.52 17.35
CA ASN A 84 -2.89 11.16 18.39
C ASN A 84 -3.03 12.69 18.40
N ILE A 85 -3.00 13.35 17.22
CA ILE A 85 -3.21 14.80 17.13
C ILE A 85 -4.59 15.18 17.65
N ILE A 86 -5.60 14.38 17.33
CA ILE A 86 -6.97 14.60 17.75
C ILE A 86 -7.13 14.41 19.25
N ALA A 87 -6.53 13.38 19.82
CA ALA A 87 -6.53 13.14 21.26
C ALA A 87 -5.85 14.29 22.02
N ASP A 88 -4.69 14.74 21.55
CA ASP A 88 -3.95 15.86 22.12
C ASP A 88 -4.73 17.19 22.04
N HIS A 89 -5.39 17.43 20.90
CA HIS A 89 -6.29 18.58 20.75
C HIS A 89 -7.52 18.49 21.62
N ALA A 90 -8.16 17.32 21.69
CA ALA A 90 -9.32 17.09 22.55
C ALA A 90 -9.00 17.41 24.01
N GLU A 91 -7.88 16.90 24.52
CA GLU A 91 -7.43 17.17 25.89
C GLU A 91 -7.13 18.64 26.12
N THR A 92 -6.49 19.31 25.15
CA THR A 92 -6.21 20.75 25.22
C THR A 92 -7.48 21.59 25.25
N LEU A 93 -8.48 21.24 24.41
CA LEU A 93 -9.76 21.95 24.35
C LEU A 93 -10.56 21.84 25.64
N VAL A 94 -10.58 20.64 26.25
CA VAL A 94 -11.28 20.38 27.51
C VAL A 94 -10.59 21.08 28.68
N THR A 95 -9.26 21.01 28.75
CA THR A 95 -8.51 21.57 29.89
C THR A 95 -8.32 23.08 29.81
N ASN A 96 -8.22 23.63 28.60
CA ASN A 96 -7.76 24.98 28.34
C ASN A 96 -8.46 25.55 27.09
N PRO A 97 -9.78 25.78 27.13
CA PRO A 97 -10.57 26.21 25.96
C PRO A 97 -10.10 27.55 25.39
N GLU A 98 -9.49 28.41 26.20
CA GLU A 98 -8.90 29.69 25.77
C GLU A 98 -7.74 29.50 24.77
N TYR A 99 -7.07 28.34 24.81
CA TYR A 99 -5.95 28.00 23.95
C TYR A 99 -6.35 27.25 22.67
N ALA A 100 -7.66 27.02 22.44
CA ALA A 100 -8.21 26.41 21.23
C ALA A 100 -7.78 27.12 19.92
N THR A 101 -7.39 28.39 20.02
CA THR A 101 -7.03 29.24 18.89
C THR A 101 -5.51 29.31 18.62
N TYR A 102 -4.66 28.71 19.45
CA TYR A 102 -3.21 28.82 19.28
C TYR A 102 -2.69 27.91 18.14
N GLU A 103 -2.20 28.58 17.08
CA GLU A 103 -1.64 28.11 15.79
C GLU A 103 -0.50 27.05 15.83
N GLY A 104 -0.27 26.36 16.94
CA GLY A 104 0.88 25.48 17.10
C GLY A 104 0.68 24.08 16.51
N LEU A 105 1.22 23.85 15.31
CA LEU A 105 1.53 22.54 14.72
C LEU A 105 0.38 21.61 14.27
N SER A 106 -0.76 21.53 14.95
CA SER A 106 -1.77 20.49 14.66
C SER A 106 -2.45 20.65 13.30
N TRP A 107 -2.80 21.87 12.89
CA TRP A 107 -3.59 22.11 11.68
C TRP A 107 -2.82 21.86 10.40
N ALA A 108 -1.54 22.26 10.37
CA ALA A 108 -0.66 21.96 9.26
C ALA A 108 -0.49 20.44 9.12
N ASP A 109 -0.33 19.73 10.24
CA ASP A 109 -0.24 18.27 10.25
C ASP A 109 -1.56 17.61 9.79
N LEU A 110 -2.71 18.12 10.20
CA LEU A 110 -4.02 17.63 9.77
C LEU A 110 -4.28 17.88 8.28
N LEU A 111 -3.88 19.04 7.74
CA LEU A 111 -3.95 19.32 6.29
C LEU A 111 -2.99 18.42 5.50
N LEU A 112 -1.80 18.15 6.03
CA LEU A 112 -0.86 17.20 5.43
C LEU A 112 -1.42 15.78 5.45
N ILE A 113 -2.09 15.39 6.53
CA ILE A 113 -2.78 14.09 6.64
C ILE A 113 -3.94 14.03 5.66
N ASP A 114 -4.79 15.05 5.57
CA ASP A 114 -5.91 15.10 4.61
C ASP A 114 -5.38 15.01 3.16
N ALA A 115 -4.37 15.81 2.80
CA ALA A 115 -3.74 15.76 1.49
C ALA A 115 -3.05 14.42 1.20
N ALA A 116 -2.48 13.77 2.23
CA ALA A 116 -1.93 12.43 2.09
C ALA A 116 -3.04 11.40 1.88
N LEU A 117 -4.12 11.48 2.66
CA LEU A 117 -5.30 10.62 2.55
C LEU A 117 -5.97 10.75 1.18
N GLU A 118 -6.06 11.94 0.60
CA GLU A 118 -6.63 12.16 -0.74
C GLU A 118 -5.81 11.52 -1.86
N ARG A 119 -4.49 11.38 -1.68
CA ARG A 119 -3.61 10.76 -2.68
C ARG A 119 -3.73 9.23 -2.75
N PHE A 120 -4.32 8.59 -1.74
CA PHE A 120 -4.49 7.14 -1.73
C PHE A 120 -5.75 6.72 -2.47
N GLU A 121 -5.64 5.82 -3.44
CA GLU A 121 -6.84 5.24 -4.04
C GLU A 121 -7.44 4.18 -3.09
N PRO A 122 -8.73 4.28 -2.71
CA PRO A 122 -9.35 3.27 -1.85
C PRO A 122 -9.30 1.85 -2.45
N SER A 123 -9.25 1.74 -3.79
CA SER A 123 -9.11 0.48 -4.52
C SER A 123 -7.83 -0.31 -4.16
N GLU A 124 -6.82 0.36 -3.61
CA GLU A 124 -5.56 -0.24 -3.18
C GLU A 124 -5.67 -0.95 -1.83
N LEU A 125 -6.71 -0.62 -1.04
CA LEU A 125 -7.06 -1.34 0.17
C LEU A 125 -7.83 -2.61 -0.24
N VAL A 126 -7.15 -3.74 -0.15
CA VAL A 126 -7.65 -5.05 -0.64
C VAL A 126 -8.90 -5.55 0.12
N SER A 127 -9.27 -4.92 1.25
CA SER A 127 -10.42 -5.29 2.07
C SER A 127 -11.49 -4.20 2.11
N ALA A 128 -12.77 -4.62 2.11
CA ALA A 128 -13.91 -3.71 2.25
C ALA A 128 -13.86 -2.91 3.57
N ASP A 129 -13.40 -3.54 4.65
CA ASP A 129 -13.25 -2.89 5.95
C ASP A 129 -12.18 -1.78 5.91
N GLY A 130 -11.09 -2.00 5.19
CA GLY A 130 -10.05 -0.97 5.00
C GLY A 130 -10.57 0.23 4.24
N VAL A 131 -11.30 -0.01 3.14
CA VAL A 131 -11.96 1.06 2.36
C VAL A 131 -12.91 1.87 3.25
N LEU A 132 -13.74 1.19 4.04
CA LEU A 132 -14.68 1.86 4.94
C LEU A 132 -13.96 2.66 6.03
N ALA A 133 -12.90 2.12 6.64
CA ALA A 133 -12.11 2.81 7.64
C ALA A 133 -11.42 4.06 7.05
N MET A 134 -10.89 3.95 5.82
CA MET A 134 -10.27 5.07 5.12
C MET A 134 -11.27 6.17 4.77
N GLU A 135 -12.45 5.82 4.26
CA GLU A 135 -13.51 6.78 3.95
C GLU A 135 -14.07 7.44 5.22
N ARG A 136 -14.15 6.70 6.34
CA ARG A 136 -14.48 7.29 7.66
C ARG A 136 -13.43 8.31 8.09
N LEU A 137 -12.14 7.96 8.00
CA LEU A 137 -11.04 8.88 8.33
C LEU A 137 -11.04 10.14 7.46
N ARG A 138 -11.24 10.01 6.14
CA ARG A 138 -11.39 11.16 5.24
C ARG A 138 -12.57 12.05 5.62
N ARG A 139 -13.70 11.43 5.96
CA ARG A 139 -14.88 12.17 6.41
C ARG A 139 -14.60 12.91 7.72
N ASP A 140 -13.99 12.23 8.69
CA ASP A 140 -13.63 12.81 9.98
C ASP A 140 -12.56 13.93 9.83
N ALA A 141 -11.61 13.79 8.91
CA ALA A 141 -10.64 14.83 8.54
C ALA A 141 -11.31 16.08 7.95
N LYS A 142 -12.38 15.90 7.17
CA LYS A 142 -13.18 17.03 6.65
C LYS A 142 -14.02 17.69 7.73
N HIS A 143 -14.57 16.90 8.66
CA HIS A 143 -15.34 17.43 9.78
C HIS A 143 -14.49 18.24 10.76
N LEU A 144 -13.19 18.00 10.83
CA LEU A 144 -12.24 18.77 11.66
C LEU A 144 -12.31 20.29 11.42
N LYS A 145 -12.37 20.73 10.16
CA LYS A 145 -12.57 22.15 9.81
C LYS A 145 -13.91 22.69 10.30
N HIS A 146 -14.93 21.84 10.35
CA HIS A 146 -16.24 22.23 10.85
C HIS A 146 -16.24 22.33 12.38
N TRP A 147 -15.54 21.42 13.06
CA TRP A 147 -15.34 21.44 14.50
C TRP A 147 -14.56 22.67 14.97
N GLU A 148 -13.56 23.12 14.20
CA GLU A 148 -12.87 24.39 14.47
C GLU A 148 -13.85 25.55 14.61
N LYS A 149 -14.77 25.66 13.65
CA LYS A 149 -15.80 26.70 13.66
C LYS A 149 -16.70 26.58 14.90
N ILE A 150 -17.21 25.37 15.18
CA ILE A 150 -18.10 25.12 16.33
C ILE A 150 -17.39 25.48 17.64
N VAL A 151 -16.18 24.98 17.85
CA VAL A 151 -15.39 25.25 19.07
C VAL A 151 -15.11 26.75 19.18
N SER A 152 -14.72 27.42 18.09
CA SER A 152 -14.46 28.87 18.11
C SER A 152 -15.70 29.71 18.44
N GLU A 153 -16.89 29.27 18.05
CA GLU A 153 -18.15 29.93 18.37
C GLU A 153 -18.51 29.71 19.85
N VAL A 154 -18.40 28.46 20.33
CA VAL A 154 -18.63 28.11 21.74
C VAL A 154 -17.68 28.86 22.67
N THR A 155 -16.37 28.89 22.39
CA THR A 155 -15.38 29.60 23.21
C THR A 155 -15.61 31.12 23.25
N ARG A 156 -16.24 31.70 22.22
CA ARG A 156 -16.59 33.14 22.19
C ARG A 156 -17.80 33.49 23.05
N GLY A 157 -18.38 32.53 23.78
CA GLY A 157 -19.51 32.78 24.67
C GLY A 157 -20.81 33.09 23.91
N THR A 158 -20.95 32.63 22.67
CA THR A 158 -22.26 32.66 22.02
C THR A 158 -23.09 31.54 22.63
N ASP A 159 -24.00 31.89 23.56
CA ASP A 159 -24.93 31.04 24.35
C ASP A 159 -25.82 30.05 23.54
N GLN A 160 -25.55 29.84 22.26
CA GLN A 160 -26.47 29.17 21.32
C GLN A 160 -26.31 27.64 21.28
N TYR A 161 -25.29 27.06 21.90
CA TYR A 161 -25.08 25.61 21.92
C TYR A 161 -25.20 25.04 23.34
N ASP A 162 -26.38 24.52 23.66
CA ASP A 162 -26.63 23.59 24.79
C ASP A 162 -26.17 22.16 24.42
N TYR A 163 -24.99 22.08 23.80
CA TYR A 163 -24.43 20.85 23.26
C TYR A 163 -23.23 20.47 24.11
N ASP A 164 -23.20 19.23 24.60
CA ASP A 164 -22.07 18.69 25.36
C ASP A 164 -20.88 18.50 24.40
N VAL A 165 -20.11 19.59 24.23
CA VAL A 165 -18.95 19.66 23.34
C VAL A 165 -17.90 18.62 23.75
N ASP A 166 -17.73 18.40 25.05
CA ASP A 166 -16.80 17.41 25.59
C ASP A 166 -17.18 16.01 25.14
N GLU A 167 -18.46 15.63 25.33
CA GLU A 167 -18.95 14.32 24.88
C GLU A 167 -18.78 14.13 23.37
N ALA A 168 -19.03 15.18 22.58
CA ALA A 168 -18.91 15.10 21.13
C ALA A 168 -17.45 14.95 20.67
N ILE A 169 -16.52 15.64 21.33
CA ILE A 169 -15.08 15.51 21.11
C ILE A 169 -14.61 14.10 21.44
N TYR A 170 -15.01 13.54 22.59
CA TYR A 170 -14.65 12.17 22.97
C TYR A 170 -15.19 11.13 22.00
N ARG A 171 -16.48 11.21 21.64
CA ARG A 171 -17.07 10.31 20.65
C ARG A 171 -16.36 10.39 19.30
N TRP A 172 -15.85 11.55 18.93
CA TRP A 172 -15.12 11.72 17.69
C TRP A 172 -13.72 11.12 17.75
N ARG A 173 -12.97 11.35 18.84
CA ARG A 173 -11.69 10.68 19.10
C ARG A 173 -11.84 9.16 18.99
N ASP A 174 -12.83 8.59 19.66
CA ASP A 174 -13.02 7.13 19.71
C ASP A 174 -13.29 6.54 18.30
N ARG A 175 -14.03 7.26 17.43
CA ARG A 175 -14.24 6.84 16.02
C ARG A 175 -12.96 6.85 15.19
N VAL A 176 -12.11 7.84 15.41
CA VAL A 176 -10.82 7.95 14.70
C VAL A 176 -9.86 6.86 15.17
N GLU A 177 -9.82 6.58 16.49
CA GLU A 177 -9.04 5.49 17.05
C GLU A 177 -9.51 4.12 16.54
N GLU A 178 -10.82 3.88 16.47
CA GLU A 178 -11.40 2.66 15.90
C GLU A 178 -10.95 2.48 14.44
N SER A 179 -11.05 3.54 13.64
CA SER A 179 -10.65 3.51 12.22
C SER A 179 -9.15 3.27 12.06
N ALA A 180 -8.31 3.87 12.92
CA ALA A 180 -6.87 3.64 12.92
C ALA A 180 -6.53 2.18 13.31
N ALA A 181 -7.20 1.63 14.32
CA ALA A 181 -6.98 0.25 14.76
C ALA A 181 -7.32 -0.77 13.65
N VAL A 182 -8.41 -0.54 12.90
CA VAL A 182 -8.76 -1.39 11.74
C VAL A 182 -7.65 -1.34 10.68
N LEU A 183 -7.13 -0.15 10.36
CA LEU A 183 -6.06 0.00 9.37
C LEU A 183 -4.74 -0.62 9.84
N GLU A 184 -4.41 -0.52 11.13
CA GLU A 184 -3.23 -1.17 11.72
C GLU A 184 -3.34 -2.70 11.63
N GLY A 185 -4.50 -3.27 11.97
CA GLY A 185 -4.75 -4.71 11.84
C GLY A 185 -4.57 -5.19 10.39
N LEU A 186 -5.04 -4.41 9.42
CA LEU A 186 -4.86 -4.70 7.99
C LEU A 186 -3.41 -4.54 7.52
N ALA A 187 -2.61 -3.69 8.16
CA ALA A 187 -1.19 -3.53 7.86
C ALA A 187 -0.34 -4.69 8.39
N GLN A 188 -0.80 -5.38 9.43
CA GLN A 188 -0.13 -6.53 10.04
C GLN A 188 -0.45 -7.87 9.34
N ALA A 189 -1.55 -7.94 8.58
CA ALA A 189 -1.99 -9.11 7.79
C ALA A 189 -1.28 -9.24 6.42
#